data_AF-A0A941MBI4-F1
#
_entry.id   AF-A0A941MBI4-F1
#
_cell.length_a   1.000
_cell.length_b   1.000
_cell.length_c   1.000
_cell.angle_alpha   90.00
_cell.angle_beta   90.00
_cell.angle_gamma   90.00
#
_symmetry.space_group_name_H-M   'P 1'
#
loop_
_entity.id
_entity.type
_entity.pdbx_description
1 polymer ?
#
loop_
_entity_poly.entity_id
_entity_poly.type
_entity_poly.pdbx_seq_one_letter_code
_entity_poly.pdbx_strand_id
1 'polypeptide(L)'
;MRSIAVRLIVGLLLLWLTGIAQAQSSPVGRWKTIDDATGKPKSLVEIYHAQDGTLAGRVVEILDLKNGPNPLCTECEGPNQDKPIRGMVILWGLRPKGAGQWSQGRVLDPENGKDYKAKLELQGGGRRLAMSGCLIGFLCRTQIWLRE
;
A
#
# COMPACT_ATOMS: atom_id res chain seq x y z
N MET A 1 18.30 19.90 58.26
CA MET A 1 19.12 19.50 57.10
C MET A 1 18.82 18.08 56.55
N ARG A 2 17.78 17.36 57.00
CA ARG A 2 17.45 15.99 56.53
C ARG A 2 16.30 15.91 55.49
N SER A 3 15.79 17.05 55.02
CA SER A 3 14.54 17.10 54.22
C SER A 3 14.71 17.68 52.81
N ILE A 4 15.92 18.10 52.43
CA ILE A 4 16.21 18.67 51.10
C ILE A 4 16.74 17.59 50.15
N ALA A 5 17.54 16.63 50.66
CA ALA A 5 18.13 15.57 49.84
C ALA A 5 17.11 14.57 49.26
N VAL A 6 15.99 14.32 49.96
CA VAL A 6 14.95 13.37 49.48
C VAL A 6 14.09 13.97 48.37
N ARG A 7 13.94 15.30 48.32
CA ARG A 7 13.18 15.99 47.25
C ARG A 7 13.95 16.12 45.94
N LEU A 8 15.26 15.89 45.94
CA LEU A 8 16.09 15.94 44.73
C LEU A 8 16.24 14.58 44.04
N ILE A 9 15.91 13.47 44.70
CA ILE A 9 16.01 12.12 44.11
C ILE A 9 14.70 11.72 43.39
N VAL A 10 13.56 12.30 43.77
CA VAL A 10 12.26 12.04 43.12
C VAL A 10 12.09 12.81 41.79
N GLY A 11 12.92 13.82 41.53
CA GLY A 11 12.91 14.58 40.28
C GLY A 11 13.64 13.94 39.08
N LEU A 12 14.36 12.83 39.28
CA LEU A 12 15.33 12.31 38.31
C LEU A 12 14.89 11.04 37.56
N LEU A 13 13.63 10.59 37.67
CA LEU A 13 13.18 9.29 37.13
C LEU A 13 11.98 9.33 36.17
N LEU A 14 11.54 10.53 35.73
CA LEU A 14 10.38 10.67 34.83
C LEU A 14 10.72 11.13 33.41
N LEU A 15 11.99 11.09 33.04
CA LEU A 15 12.45 11.52 31.74
C LEU A 15 13.14 10.32 31.06
N TRP A 16 12.53 9.87 29.95
CA TRP A 16 13.11 9.22 28.76
C TRP A 16 12.41 7.93 28.29
N LEU A 17 11.07 7.96 28.24
CA LEU A 17 10.32 7.14 27.28
C LEU A 17 9.80 8.06 26.17
N THR A 18 10.71 8.71 25.43
CA THR A 18 10.36 9.23 24.11
C THR A 18 10.15 8.02 23.21
N GLY A 19 8.90 7.59 23.08
CA GLY A 19 8.52 6.59 22.09
C GLY A 19 8.94 7.10 20.71
N ILE A 20 10.00 6.51 20.16
CA ILE A 20 10.33 6.67 18.76
C ILE A 20 9.18 6.04 17.97
N ALA A 21 8.25 6.88 17.50
CA ALA A 21 7.30 6.48 16.49
C ALA A 21 8.11 6.11 15.24
N GLN A 22 8.45 4.82 15.11
CA GLN A 22 9.06 4.32 13.89
C GLN A 22 8.03 4.50 12.78
N ALA A 23 8.24 5.50 11.92
CA ALA A 23 7.54 5.55 10.65
C ALA A 23 7.81 4.21 9.95
N GLN A 24 6.76 3.43 9.73
CA GLN A 24 6.88 2.13 9.09
C GLN A 24 7.42 2.40 7.68
N SER A 25 8.70 2.12 7.46
CA SER A 25 9.41 2.50 6.23
C SER A 25 9.06 1.62 5.03
N SER A 26 8.28 0.56 5.26
CA SER A 26 7.94 -0.44 4.27
C SER A 26 6.45 -0.35 3.86
N PRO A 27 6.16 -0.46 2.55
CA PRO A 27 4.82 -0.53 2.02
C PRO A 27 4.28 -1.96 2.09
N VAL A 28 5.06 -2.94 2.56
CA VAL A 28 4.59 -4.32 2.79
C VAL A 28 3.44 -4.31 3.81
N GLY A 29 2.45 -5.15 3.56
CA GLY A 29 1.23 -5.25 4.35
C GLY A 29 -0.04 -5.11 3.52
N ARG A 30 -1.18 -4.99 4.20
CA ARG A 30 -2.50 -4.92 3.60
C ARG A 30 -2.98 -3.48 3.44
N TRP A 31 -3.59 -3.22 2.29
CA TRP A 31 -4.02 -1.89 1.87
C TRP A 31 -5.42 -1.94 1.30
N LYS A 32 -6.29 -1.09 1.85
CA LYS A 32 -7.62 -0.83 1.33
C LYS A 32 -7.55 0.13 0.17
N THR A 33 -7.92 -0.35 -1.02
CA THR A 33 -7.99 0.46 -2.23
C THR A 33 -9.27 1.28 -2.23
N ILE A 34 -9.18 2.55 -2.61
CA ILE A 34 -10.34 3.45 -2.68
C ILE A 34 -10.61 3.78 -4.14
N ASP A 35 -11.87 3.67 -4.54
CA ASP A 35 -12.35 4.10 -5.84
C ASP A 35 -12.29 5.64 -5.92
N ASP A 36 -11.55 6.18 -6.89
CA ASP A 36 -11.35 7.61 -7.04
C ASP A 36 -12.61 8.34 -7.55
N ALA A 37 -13.51 7.64 -8.25
CA ALA A 37 -14.77 8.20 -8.74
C ALA A 37 -15.87 8.24 -7.65
N THR A 38 -15.97 7.19 -6.82
CA THR A 38 -17.06 7.02 -5.85
C THR A 38 -16.63 7.21 -4.39
N GLY A 39 -15.33 7.20 -4.09
CA GLY A 39 -14.79 7.30 -2.73
C GLY A 39 -14.99 6.05 -1.88
N LYS A 40 -15.50 4.95 -2.45
CA LYS A 40 -15.82 3.72 -1.71
C LYS A 40 -14.63 2.74 -1.69
N PRO A 41 -14.48 1.92 -0.64
CA PRO A 41 -13.53 0.82 -0.63
C PRO A 41 -13.83 -0.20 -1.75
N LYS A 42 -12.82 -0.58 -2.54
CA LYS A 42 -12.97 -1.58 -3.61
C LYS A 42 -12.46 -2.96 -3.21
N SER A 43 -11.26 -3.02 -2.65
CA SER A 43 -10.55 -4.27 -2.38
C SER A 43 -9.51 -4.10 -1.28
N LEU A 44 -9.03 -5.22 -0.76
CA LEU A 44 -7.79 -5.28 0.01
C LEU A 44 -6.69 -5.89 -0.85
N VAL A 45 -5.56 -5.19 -0.93
CA VAL A 45 -4.36 -5.62 -1.64
C VAL A 45 -3.26 -5.85 -0.62
N GLU A 46 -2.67 -7.04 -0.66
CA GLU A 46 -1.47 -7.37 0.11
C GLU A 46 -0.22 -7.08 -0.74
N ILE A 47 0.64 -6.18 -0.27
CA ILE A 47 1.96 -5.93 -0.84
C ILE A 47 2.99 -6.78 -0.11
N TYR A 48 3.85 -7.46 -0.86
CA TYR A 48 4.85 -8.39 -0.35
C TYR A 48 6.14 -8.36 -1.17
N HIS A 49 7.23 -8.92 -0.63
CA HIS A 49 8.48 -9.13 -1.35
C HIS A 49 8.37 -10.34 -2.27
N ALA A 50 8.58 -10.14 -3.57
CA ALA A 50 8.72 -11.21 -4.54
C ALA A 50 10.09 -11.89 -4.42
N GLN A 51 10.23 -13.07 -5.02
CA GLN A 51 11.46 -13.87 -4.97
C GLN A 51 12.66 -13.15 -5.59
N ASP A 52 12.43 -12.26 -6.55
CA ASP A 52 13.45 -11.43 -7.21
C ASP A 52 13.84 -10.19 -6.39
N GLY A 53 13.33 -10.05 -5.16
CA GLY A 53 13.57 -8.93 -4.27
C GLY A 53 12.75 -7.67 -4.59
N THR A 54 11.96 -7.66 -5.68
CA THR A 54 11.03 -6.57 -5.97
C THR A 54 9.78 -6.65 -5.10
N LEU A 55 8.97 -5.60 -5.09
CA LEU A 55 7.64 -5.67 -4.50
C LEU A 55 6.60 -6.11 -5.53
N ALA A 56 5.68 -6.95 -5.06
CA ALA A 56 4.49 -7.36 -5.77
C ALA A 56 3.25 -7.11 -4.89
N GLY A 57 2.08 -7.13 -5.50
CA GLY A 57 0.81 -6.90 -4.82
C GLY A 57 -0.29 -7.79 -5.37
N ARG A 58 -1.05 -8.41 -4.48
CA ARG A 58 -2.14 -9.33 -4.81
C ARG A 58 -3.42 -8.89 -4.15
N VAL A 59 -4.54 -8.99 -4.87
CA VAL A 59 -5.87 -8.77 -4.30
C VAL A 59 -6.20 -9.93 -3.36
N VAL A 60 -6.36 -9.66 -2.06
CA VAL A 60 -6.70 -10.70 -1.07
C VAL A 60 -8.20 -10.72 -0.75
N GLU A 61 -8.89 -9.60 -0.93
CA GLU A 61 -10.32 -9.49 -0.66
C GLU A 61 -10.99 -8.46 -1.58
N ILE A 62 -12.24 -8.74 -1.96
CA ILE A 62 -13.09 -7.81 -2.70
C ILE A 62 -14.09 -7.23 -1.71
N LEU A 63 -14.10 -5.90 -1.60
CA LEU A 63 -14.98 -5.15 -0.69
C LEU A 63 -16.19 -4.57 -1.43
N ASP A 64 -16.03 -4.22 -2.71
CA ASP A 64 -17.14 -3.84 -3.58
C ASP A 64 -17.77 -5.09 -4.21
N LEU A 65 -18.89 -5.53 -3.63
CA LEU A 65 -19.57 -6.77 -4.00
C LEU A 65 -20.59 -6.60 -5.15
N LYS A 66 -20.59 -5.47 -5.87
CA LYS A 66 -21.52 -5.24 -7.00
C LYS A 66 -21.50 -6.35 -8.05
N ASN A 67 -20.33 -6.97 -8.26
CA ASN A 67 -20.10 -8.06 -9.21
C ASN A 67 -19.83 -9.40 -8.48
N GLY A 68 -20.30 -9.52 -7.23
CA GLY A 68 -20.09 -10.68 -6.37
C GLY A 68 -18.74 -10.68 -5.62
N PRO A 69 -18.50 -11.70 -4.77
CA PRO A 69 -17.29 -11.78 -3.94
C PRO A 69 -16.03 -12.22 -4.70
N ASN A 70 -16.19 -12.75 -5.90
CA ASN A 70 -15.11 -13.27 -6.73
C ASN A 70 -15.33 -12.95 -8.22
N PRO A 71 -15.41 -11.65 -8.59
CA PRO A 71 -15.59 -11.24 -9.98
C PRO A 71 -14.41 -11.73 -10.83
N LEU A 72 -14.69 -12.05 -12.10
CA LEU A 72 -13.68 -12.43 -13.08
C LEU A 72 -13.12 -11.17 -13.77
N CYS A 73 -11.87 -11.21 -14.20
CA CYS A 73 -11.33 -10.19 -15.08
C CYS A 73 -11.68 -10.50 -16.55
N THR A 74 -12.86 -10.09 -16.99
CA THR A 74 -13.34 -10.33 -18.36
C THR A 74 -12.63 -9.45 -19.39
N GLU A 75 -12.17 -8.27 -18.98
CA GLU A 75 -11.42 -7.34 -19.84
C GLU A 75 -9.94 -7.71 -19.96
N CYS A 76 -9.42 -8.57 -19.06
CA CYS A 76 -8.03 -9.01 -19.12
C CYS A 76 -7.78 -9.90 -20.33
N GLU A 77 -6.56 -9.84 -20.86
CA GLU A 77 -6.08 -10.74 -21.89
C GLU A 77 -5.09 -11.78 -21.35
N GLY A 78 -4.87 -12.84 -22.14
CA GLY A 78 -3.85 -13.84 -21.87
C GLY A 78 -4.10 -14.63 -20.57
N PRO A 79 -3.10 -14.83 -19.69
CA PRO A 79 -3.22 -15.73 -18.55
C PRO A 79 -4.21 -15.25 -17.47
N ASN A 80 -4.58 -13.96 -17.50
CA ASN A 80 -5.50 -13.35 -16.55
C ASN A 80 -6.95 -13.28 -17.07
N GLN A 81 -7.19 -13.61 -18.34
CA GLN A 81 -8.52 -13.62 -18.93
C GLN A 81 -9.42 -14.63 -18.21
N ASP A 82 -10.62 -14.18 -17.82
CA ASP A 82 -11.63 -14.94 -17.09
C ASP A 82 -11.12 -15.59 -15.80
N LYS A 83 -10.02 -15.07 -15.24
CA LYS A 83 -9.53 -15.48 -13.93
C LYS A 83 -10.17 -14.63 -12.84
N PRO A 84 -10.41 -15.22 -11.66
CA PRO A 84 -10.93 -14.45 -10.55
C PRO A 84 -9.97 -13.35 -10.12
N ILE A 85 -10.51 -12.15 -9.87
CA ILE A 85 -9.74 -10.99 -9.41
C ILE A 85 -9.21 -11.24 -8.00
N ARG A 86 -9.99 -11.92 -7.14
CA ARG A 86 -9.48 -12.36 -5.83
C ARG A 86 -8.36 -13.37 -6.04
N GLY A 87 -7.20 -13.08 -5.46
CA GLY A 87 -5.98 -13.86 -5.62
C GLY A 87 -5.10 -13.42 -6.79
N MET A 88 -5.56 -12.50 -7.64
CA MET A 88 -4.80 -12.00 -8.79
C MET A 88 -3.67 -11.09 -8.33
N VAL A 89 -2.46 -11.32 -8.86
CA VAL A 89 -1.34 -10.40 -8.71
C VAL A 89 -1.54 -9.24 -9.67
N ILE A 90 -1.76 -8.05 -9.12
CA ILE A 90 -2.04 -6.83 -9.89
C ILE A 90 -0.89 -5.83 -9.85
N LEU A 91 0.11 -6.00 -8.97
CA LEU A 91 1.31 -5.18 -8.92
C LEU A 91 2.56 -6.06 -8.99
N TRP A 92 3.57 -5.65 -9.75
CA TRP A 92 4.84 -6.38 -9.82
C TRP A 92 6.03 -5.48 -10.23
N GLY A 93 7.25 -5.94 -9.91
CA GLY A 93 8.50 -5.33 -10.38
C GLY A 93 8.85 -3.99 -9.74
N LEU A 94 8.19 -3.62 -8.64
CA LEU A 94 8.42 -2.34 -7.95
C LEU A 94 9.76 -2.38 -7.20
N ARG A 95 10.64 -1.42 -7.51
CA ARG A 95 11.97 -1.27 -6.89
C ARG A 95 12.06 0.00 -6.05
N PRO A 96 12.78 -0.03 -4.92
CA PRO A 96 12.95 1.15 -4.08
C PRO A 96 13.71 2.25 -4.83
N LYS A 97 13.25 3.49 -4.67
CA LYS A 97 13.88 4.72 -5.17
C LYS A 97 14.45 5.58 -4.03
N GLY A 98 14.23 5.17 -2.78
CA GLY A 98 14.57 5.95 -1.58
C GLY A 98 13.41 6.82 -1.10
N ALA A 99 13.55 7.38 0.11
CA ALA A 99 12.57 8.29 0.72
C ALA A 99 11.11 7.79 0.71
N GLY A 100 10.90 6.48 0.91
CA GLY A 100 9.56 5.88 0.89
C GLY A 100 8.90 5.83 -0.48
N GLN A 101 9.69 5.77 -1.57
CA GLN A 101 9.19 5.67 -2.94
C GLN A 101 9.64 4.37 -3.62
N TRP A 102 8.77 3.82 -4.47
CA TRP A 102 9.05 2.68 -5.36
C TRP A 102 8.61 2.98 -6.79
N SER A 103 9.33 2.44 -7.77
CA SER A 103 9.09 2.71 -9.19
C SER A 103 9.51 1.53 -10.08
N GLN A 104 9.45 1.72 -11.40
CA GLN A 104 9.77 0.71 -12.44
C GLN A 104 8.81 -0.49 -12.51
N GLY A 105 7.84 -0.54 -11.60
CA GLY A 105 6.86 -1.60 -11.58
C GLY A 105 5.76 -1.42 -12.62
N ARG A 106 4.84 -2.37 -12.58
CA ARG A 106 3.65 -2.43 -13.41
C ARG A 106 2.43 -2.66 -12.52
N VAL A 107 1.28 -2.16 -12.99
CA VAL A 107 -0.02 -2.40 -12.38
C VAL A 107 -0.99 -2.86 -13.46
N LEU A 108 -1.69 -3.96 -13.24
CA LEU A 108 -2.85 -4.39 -14.02
C LEU A 108 -4.09 -3.75 -13.40
N ASP A 109 -4.92 -3.11 -14.22
CA ASP A 109 -6.26 -2.68 -13.84
C ASP A 109 -7.29 -3.71 -14.34
N PRO A 110 -7.88 -4.53 -13.45
CA PRO A 110 -8.85 -5.53 -13.86
C PRO A 110 -10.15 -4.96 -14.44
N GLU A 111 -10.45 -3.67 -14.25
CA GLU A 111 -11.68 -3.05 -14.77
C GLU A 111 -11.60 -2.73 -16.26
N ASN A 112 -10.39 -2.62 -16.82
CA ASN A 112 -10.20 -2.37 -18.25
C ASN A 112 -9.16 -3.30 -18.89
N GLY A 113 -8.60 -4.24 -18.11
CA GLY A 113 -7.65 -5.25 -18.58
C GLY A 113 -6.27 -4.72 -18.95
N LYS A 114 -5.97 -3.44 -18.70
CA LYS A 114 -4.73 -2.81 -19.17
C LYS A 114 -3.67 -2.75 -18.09
N ASP A 115 -2.44 -2.82 -18.57
CA ASP A 115 -1.25 -2.63 -17.76
C ASP A 115 -0.69 -1.21 -17.86
N TYR A 116 -0.32 -0.65 -16.72
CA TYR A 116 0.28 0.67 -16.60
C TYR A 116 1.63 0.63 -15.90
N LYS A 117 2.46 1.66 -16.10
CA LYS A 117 3.65 1.84 -15.26
C LYS A 117 3.20 2.20 -13.85
N ALA A 118 3.73 1.50 -12.85
CA ALA A 118 3.38 1.69 -11.46
C ALA A 118 4.47 2.44 -10.68
N LYS A 119 4.02 3.31 -9.79
CA LYS A 119 4.85 3.91 -8.73
C LYS A 119 4.08 3.88 -7.42
N LEU A 120 4.81 3.73 -6.32
CA LEU A 120 4.27 3.82 -4.98
C LEU A 120 5.00 4.92 -4.20
N GLU A 121 4.26 5.67 -3.40
CA GLU A 121 4.82 6.61 -2.43
C GLU A 121 4.11 6.43 -1.10
N LEU A 122 4.89 6.16 -0.05
CA LEU A 122 4.39 5.97 1.30
C LEU A 122 4.30 7.32 2.01
N GLN A 123 3.11 7.65 2.50
CA GLN A 123 2.77 8.97 3.03
C GLN A 123 2.14 8.87 4.42
N GLY A 124 2.02 10.02 5.09
CA GLY A 124 1.26 10.14 6.35
C GLY A 124 1.78 9.23 7.47
N GLY A 125 3.10 9.07 7.57
CA GLY A 125 3.75 8.21 8.56
C GLY A 125 3.58 6.71 8.30
N GLY A 126 3.32 6.32 7.05
CA GLY A 126 3.11 4.92 6.68
C GLY A 126 1.66 4.48 6.59
N ARG A 127 0.69 5.37 6.85
CA ARG A 127 -0.76 5.04 6.87
C ARG A 127 -1.46 5.20 5.52
N ARG A 128 -0.84 5.89 4.57
CA ARG A 128 -1.37 6.14 3.23
C ARG A 128 -0.35 5.71 2.20
N LEU A 129 -0.81 5.08 1.13
CA LEU A 129 0.00 4.72 -0.01
C LEU A 129 -0.58 5.37 -1.25
N ALA A 130 0.17 6.30 -1.84
CA ALA A 130 -0.17 6.83 -3.15
C ALA A 130 0.31 5.81 -4.21
N MET A 131 -0.63 5.18 -4.89
CA MET A 131 -0.36 4.26 -6.01
C MET A 131 -0.68 4.99 -7.31
N SER A 132 0.32 5.16 -8.18
CA SER A 132 0.15 5.81 -9.47
C SER A 132 0.24 4.81 -10.62
N GLY A 133 -0.77 4.79 -11.49
CA GLY A 133 -0.77 4.13 -12.79
C GLY A 133 -0.57 5.16 -13.91
N CYS A 134 0.47 5.00 -14.72
CA CYS A 134 0.79 5.91 -15.83
C CYS A 134 0.78 5.18 -17.18
N LEU A 135 0.12 5.77 -18.18
CA LEU A 135 0.29 5.40 -19.58
C LEU A 135 1.67 5.83 -20.10
N ILE A 136 2.07 5.34 -21.28
CA ILE A 136 3.29 5.78 -21.96
C ILE A 136 3.18 7.29 -22.24
N GLY A 137 3.89 8.11 -21.45
CA GLY A 137 3.80 9.57 -21.45
C GLY A 137 3.61 10.14 -20.05
N PHE A 138 2.87 11.25 -19.94
CA PHE A 138 2.66 11.99 -18.69
C PHE A 138 1.25 11.83 -18.09
N LEU A 139 0.33 11.12 -18.75
CA LEU A 139 -1.02 10.91 -18.20
C LEU A 139 -0.98 9.81 -17.13
N CYS A 140 -0.89 10.25 -15.88
CA CYS A 140 -0.91 9.41 -14.70
C CYS A 140 -2.20 9.64 -13.91
N ARG A 141 -2.74 8.59 -13.32
CA ARG A 141 -3.73 8.69 -12.24
C ARG A 141 -3.13 8.14 -10.97
N THR A 142 -3.47 8.77 -9.85
CA THR A 142 -3.02 8.35 -8.52
C THR A 142 -4.23 8.04 -7.66
N GLN A 143 -4.23 6.85 -7.07
CA GLN A 143 -5.18 6.44 -6.05
C GLN A 143 -4.50 6.47 -4.68
N ILE A 144 -5.27 6.82 -3.65
CA ILE A 144 -4.81 6.72 -2.27
C ILE A 144 -5.35 5.43 -1.67
N TRP A 145 -4.45 4.55 -1.27
CA TRP A 145 -4.79 3.36 -0.52
C TRP A 145 -4.54 3.61 0.97
N LEU A 146 -5.40 3.04 1.81
CA LEU A 146 -5.36 3.20 3.26
C LEU A 146 -4.80 1.93 3.88
N ARG A 147 -3.87 2.05 4.81
CA ARG A 147 -3.35 0.88 5.52
C ARG A 147 -4.49 0.24 6.32
N GLU A 148 -4.56 -1.09 6.28
CA GLU A 148 -5.42 -1.87 7.15
C GLU A 148 -4.77 -2.12 8.51
#